data_AF-A0A967TIV1-F1
#
_entry.id   AF-A0A967TIV1-F1
#
_cell.length_a   1.000
_cell.length_b   1.000
_cell.length_c   1.000
_cell.angle_alpha   90.00
_cell.angle_beta   90.00
_cell.angle_gamma   90.00
#
_symmetry.space_group_name_H-M   'P 1'
#
loop_
_entity.id
_entity.type
_entity.pdbx_description
1 polymer ?
#
loop_
_entity_poly.entity_id
_entity_poly.type
_entity_poly.pdbx_seq_one_letter_code
_entity_poly.pdbx_strand_id
1 'polypeptide(L)'
;AFGLGGVHVEVLQDVAFRVAPLTDRDAREMVRETRGYTLLTGYRGHAEGDVEALEDALLRLSRLVERTPEITQVDLNPIFAMPPGEGYRIADARIEVAGSRSHGRAPPSRR
;
A
#
# COMPACT_ATOMS: atom_id res chain seq x y z
N ALA A 1 3.95 4.02 -0.93
CA ALA A 1 5.25 3.36 -1.14
C ALA A 1 5.02 1.86 -1.22
N PHE A 2 5.86 1.12 -1.94
CA PHE A 2 5.81 -0.34 -1.99
C PHE A 2 7.22 -0.89 -1.80
N GLY A 3 7.39 -1.93 -1.02
CA GLY A 3 8.68 -2.55 -0.75
C GLY A 3 8.50 -3.91 -0.11
N LEU A 4 9.53 -4.76 -0.18
CA LEU A 4 9.47 -6.06 0.47
C LEU A 4 9.80 -5.96 1.96
N GLY A 5 9.00 -6.62 2.80
CA GLY A 5 9.22 -6.71 4.24
C GLY A 5 10.14 -7.87 4.63
N GLY A 6 10.71 -7.78 5.83
CA GLY A 6 11.58 -8.81 6.41
C GLY A 6 12.97 -8.27 6.75
N VAL A 7 13.60 -8.89 7.75
CA VAL A 7 14.84 -8.41 8.41
C VAL A 7 15.97 -8.12 7.43
N HIS A 8 16.10 -8.90 6.36
CA HIS A 8 17.17 -8.73 5.38
C HIS A 8 16.88 -7.66 4.32
N VAL A 9 15.61 -7.30 4.08
CA VAL A 9 15.22 -6.34 3.03
C VAL A 9 15.15 -4.90 3.59
N GLU A 10 14.82 -4.73 4.87
CA GLU A 10 14.83 -3.41 5.53
C GLU A 10 16.21 -2.73 5.46
N VAL A 11 17.30 -3.51 5.54
CA VAL A 11 18.68 -3.01 5.42
C VAL A 11 18.99 -2.52 3.99
N LEU A 12 18.30 -3.05 2.99
CA LEU A 12 18.52 -2.73 1.58
C LEU A 12 17.72 -1.51 1.10
N GLN A 13 16.83 -0.97 1.94
CA GLN A 13 15.94 0.16 1.62
C GLN A 13 15.21 -0.03 0.27
N ASP A 14 14.73 -1.24 0.02
CA ASP A 14 14.14 -1.64 -1.26
C ASP A 14 12.68 -1.16 -1.38
N VAL A 15 12.52 0.12 -1.76
CA VAL A 15 11.22 0.79 -1.78
C VAL A 15 11.01 1.59 -3.06
N ALA A 16 9.87 1.37 -3.71
CA ALA A 16 9.37 2.16 -4.82
C ALA A 16 8.33 3.19 -4.35
N PHE A 17 8.42 4.41 -4.89
CA PHE A 17 7.49 5.51 -4.61
C PHE A 17 6.80 5.96 -5.90
N ARG A 18 5.52 6.31 -5.76
CA ARG A 18 4.70 6.94 -6.79
C ARG A 18 3.69 7.87 -6.12
N VAL A 19 3.16 8.81 -6.89
CA VAL A 19 2.12 9.74 -6.48
C VAL A 19 0.78 9.21 -7.00
N ALA A 20 -0.25 9.20 -6.16
CA ALA A 20 -1.61 8.85 -6.59
C ALA A 20 -2.22 9.97 -7.46
N PRO A 21 -3.12 9.66 -8.41
CA PRO A 21 -3.63 8.32 -8.72
C PRO A 21 -2.62 7.47 -9.51
N LEU A 22 -2.55 6.17 -9.20
CA LEU A 22 -1.71 5.20 -9.90
C LEU A 22 -2.40 4.69 -11.15
N THR A 23 -1.63 4.55 -12.23
CA THR A 23 -2.01 3.79 -13.42
C THR A 23 -1.60 2.32 -13.29
N ASP A 24 -2.16 1.45 -14.14
CA ASP A 24 -1.74 0.04 -14.22
C ASP A 24 -0.24 -0.10 -14.50
N ARG A 25 0.33 0.85 -15.25
CA ARG A 25 1.77 0.91 -15.52
C ARG A 25 2.55 1.26 -14.25
N ASP A 26 2.09 2.22 -13.46
CA ASP A 26 2.73 2.58 -12.19
C ASP A 26 2.76 1.38 -11.23
N ALA A 27 1.63 0.69 -11.05
CA ALA A 27 1.55 -0.48 -10.19
C ALA A 27 2.52 -1.58 -10.64
N ARG A 28 2.55 -1.88 -11.95
CA ARG A 28 3.48 -2.83 -12.56
C ARG A 28 4.95 -2.49 -12.35
N GLU A 29 5.31 -1.22 -12.54
CA GLU A 29 6.68 -0.75 -12.35
C GLU A 29 7.06 -0.78 -10.87
N MET A 30 6.20 -0.30 -9.98
CA MET A 30 6.46 -0.28 -8.53
C MET A 30 6.80 -1.66 -7.98
N VAL A 31 6.09 -2.71 -8.40
CA VAL A 31 6.38 -4.08 -7.93
C VAL A 31 7.69 -4.61 -8.52
N ARG A 32 7.92 -4.39 -9.82
CA ARG A 32 9.12 -4.88 -10.55
C ARG A 32 10.41 -4.14 -10.21
N GLU A 33 10.33 -2.87 -9.80
CA GLU A 33 11.48 -2.04 -9.43
C GLU A 33 12.15 -2.53 -8.13
N THR A 34 11.40 -3.26 -7.29
CA THR A 34 11.95 -3.81 -6.06
C THR A 34 12.94 -4.94 -6.37
N ARG A 35 14.09 -4.96 -5.69
CA ARG A 35 15.03 -6.09 -5.71
C ARG A 35 14.35 -7.37 -5.24
N GLY A 36 13.37 -7.23 -4.36
CA GLY A 36 12.50 -8.28 -3.88
C GLY A 36 11.61 -8.94 -4.95
N TYR A 37 11.43 -8.31 -6.13
CA TYR A 37 10.66 -8.91 -7.23
C TYR A 37 11.13 -10.33 -7.59
N THR A 38 12.44 -10.58 -7.55
CA THR A 38 12.99 -11.92 -7.83
C THR A 38 12.51 -12.97 -6.81
N LEU A 39 12.27 -12.57 -5.56
CA LEU A 39 11.71 -13.45 -4.53
C LEU A 39 10.22 -13.69 -4.76
N LEU A 40 9.48 -12.67 -5.22
CA LEU A 40 8.06 -12.79 -5.56
C LEU A 40 7.85 -13.71 -6.77
N THR A 41 8.77 -13.74 -7.73
CA THR A 41 8.69 -14.63 -8.90
C THR A 41 9.35 -16.00 -8.68
N GLY A 42 9.59 -16.39 -7.42
CA GLY A 42 10.19 -17.67 -7.07
C GLY A 42 11.72 -17.67 -7.15
N TYR A 43 12.36 -18.04 -6.05
CA TYR A 43 13.82 -18.14 -5.95
C TYR A 43 14.25 -19.24 -4.97
N ARG A 44 15.19 -20.11 -5.38
CA ARG A 44 15.82 -21.17 -4.55
C ARG A 44 14.84 -21.91 -3.62
N GLY A 45 13.78 -22.47 -4.18
CA GLY A 45 12.80 -23.29 -3.44
C GLY A 45 11.69 -22.50 -2.76
N HIS A 46 11.65 -21.18 -2.91
CA HIS A 46 10.48 -20.38 -2.54
C HIS A 46 9.48 -20.40 -3.70
N ALA A 47 8.22 -20.68 -3.37
CA ALA A 47 7.13 -20.60 -4.33
C ALA A 47 6.91 -19.16 -4.80
N GLU A 48 6.42 -19.03 -6.02
CA GLU A 48 6.01 -17.75 -6.57
C GLU A 48 4.82 -17.18 -5.77
N GLY A 49 4.77 -15.87 -5.63
CA GLY A 49 3.63 -15.14 -5.10
C GLY A 49 2.76 -14.58 -6.22
N ASP A 50 1.51 -14.27 -5.92
CA ASP A 50 0.55 -13.67 -6.82
C ASP A 50 0.86 -12.17 -7.03
N VAL A 51 1.77 -11.91 -7.95
CA VAL A 51 2.23 -10.56 -8.31
C VAL A 51 1.09 -9.71 -8.85
N GLU A 52 0.22 -10.28 -9.69
CA GLU A 52 -0.91 -9.56 -10.27
C GLU A 52 -1.88 -9.08 -9.19
N ALA A 53 -2.10 -9.89 -8.15
CA ALA A 53 -2.92 -9.49 -7.03
C ALA A 53 -2.29 -8.37 -6.19
N LEU A 54 -0.96 -8.31 -6.05
CA LEU A 54 -0.29 -7.16 -5.42
C LEU A 54 -0.42 -5.88 -6.27
N GLU A 55 -0.30 -5.98 -7.59
CA GLU A 55 -0.53 -4.86 -8.51
C GLU A 55 -1.97 -4.34 -8.39
N ASP A 56 -2.97 -5.22 -8.34
CA ASP A 56 -4.38 -4.87 -8.11
C ASP A 56 -4.59 -4.22 -6.73
N ALA A 57 -3.92 -4.71 -5.69
CA ALA A 57 -3.96 -4.11 -4.35
C ALA A 57 -3.52 -2.64 -4.36
N LEU A 58 -2.41 -2.33 -5.06
CA LEU A 58 -1.90 -0.97 -5.21
C LEU A 58 -2.91 -0.06 -5.92
N LEU A 59 -3.53 -0.53 -7.00
CA LEU A 59 -4.55 0.22 -7.73
C LEU A 59 -5.80 0.47 -6.88
N ARG A 60 -6.24 -0.53 -6.10
CA ARG A 60 -7.38 -0.38 -5.17
C ARG A 60 -7.07 0.61 -4.07
N LEU A 61 -5.86 0.56 -3.49
CA LEU A 61 -5.44 1.51 -2.47
C LEU A 61 -5.38 2.94 -3.03
N SER A 62 -4.84 3.11 -4.25
CA SER A 62 -4.84 4.40 -4.93
C SER A 62 -6.26 4.96 -5.10
N ARG A 63 -7.23 4.13 -5.51
CA ARG A 63 -8.63 4.55 -5.65
C ARG A 63 -9.28 4.86 -4.30
N LEU A 64 -8.92 4.14 -3.24
CA LEU A 64 -9.43 4.37 -1.90
C LEU A 64 -9.04 5.75 -1.38
N VAL A 65 -7.75 6.09 -1.45
CA VAL A 65 -7.24 7.37 -0.94
C VAL A 65 -7.69 8.55 -1.81
N GLU A 66 -7.87 8.36 -3.12
CA GLU A 66 -8.42 9.38 -4.01
C GLU A 66 -9.88 9.72 -3.66
N ARG A 67 -10.67 8.71 -3.27
CA ARG A 67 -12.10 8.87 -2.96
C ARG A 67 -12.39 9.26 -1.53
N THR A 68 -11.40 9.20 -0.65
CA THR A 68 -11.58 9.42 0.79
C THR A 68 -10.56 10.45 1.30
N PRO A 69 -10.76 11.74 1.04
CA PRO A 69 -9.81 12.80 1.41
C PRO A 69 -9.51 12.89 2.91
N GLU A 70 -10.38 12.33 3.75
CA GLU A 70 -10.20 12.25 5.19
C GLU A 70 -9.07 11.29 5.58
N ILE A 71 -8.74 10.29 4.76
CA ILE A 71 -7.63 9.38 5.00
C ILE A 71 -6.32 10.13 4.73
N THR A 72 -5.54 10.37 5.79
CA THR A 72 -4.24 11.06 5.70
C THR A 72 -3.09 10.10 5.52
N GLN A 73 -3.24 8.85 5.99
CA GLN A 73 -2.23 7.82 5.85
C GLN A 73 -2.88 6.43 5.85
N VAL A 74 -2.37 5.55 5.01
CA VAL A 74 -2.64 4.10 5.07
C VAL A 74 -1.31 3.38 5.10
N ASP A 75 -1.14 2.50 6.08
CA ASP A 75 -0.02 1.59 6.19
C ASP A 75 -0.55 0.15 6.25
N LEU A 76 -0.09 -0.69 5.32
CA LEU A 76 -0.47 -2.10 5.21
C LEU A 76 0.81 -2.92 5.33
N ASN A 77 1.07 -3.48 6.50
CA ASN A 77 2.32 -4.18 6.76
C ASN A 77 2.19 -5.18 7.93
N PRO A 78 2.42 -6.49 7.73
CA PRO A 78 2.84 -7.13 6.48
C PRO A 78 1.67 -7.46 5.54
N ILE A 79 2.00 -7.44 4.24
CA ILE A 79 1.19 -8.06 3.18
C ILE A 79 1.90 -9.33 2.72
N PHE A 80 1.17 -10.44 2.69
CA PHE A 80 1.63 -11.71 2.14
C PHE A 80 1.09 -11.91 0.73
N ALA A 81 1.97 -12.12 -0.24
CA ALA A 81 1.60 -12.66 -1.54
C ALA A 81 1.35 -14.16 -1.39
N MET A 82 0.15 -14.62 -1.75
CA MET A 82 -0.19 -16.05 -1.75
C MET A 82 0.26 -16.69 -3.07
N PRO A 83 0.21 -18.02 -3.24
CA PRO A 83 0.48 -18.64 -4.54
C PRO A 83 -0.37 -18.04 -5.67
N PRO A 84 0.08 -18.12 -6.94
CA PRO A 84 -0.65 -17.55 -8.08
C PRO A 84 -2.10 -18.04 -8.13
N GLY A 85 -3.04 -17.11 -8.21
CA GLY A 85 -4.48 -17.38 -8.21
C GLY A 85 -5.13 -17.38 -6.82
N GLU A 86 -4.35 -17.29 -5.74
CA GLU A 86 -4.85 -17.18 -4.36
C GLU A 86 -4.82 -15.74 -3.81
N GLY A 87 -4.25 -14.79 -4.56
CA GLY A 87 -4.27 -13.37 -4.23
C GLY A 87 -3.25 -12.95 -3.16
N TYR A 88 -3.67 -12.05 -2.26
CA TYR A 88 -2.84 -11.54 -1.18
C TYR A 88 -3.60 -11.50 0.14
N ARG A 89 -2.86 -11.47 1.26
CA ARG A 89 -3.42 -11.33 2.62
C ARG A 89 -2.73 -10.20 3.37
N ILE A 90 -3.53 -9.30 3.93
CA ILE A 90 -3.07 -8.22 4.81
C ILE A 90 -3.18 -8.73 6.24
N ALA A 91 -2.06 -8.76 6.97
CA ALA A 91 -2.06 -9.22 8.36
C ALA A 91 -2.33 -8.09 9.36
N ASP A 92 -1.84 -6.89 9.04
CA ASP A 92 -2.07 -5.68 9.84
C ASP A 92 -2.29 -4.48 8.90
N ALA A 93 -3.14 -3.57 9.36
CA ALA A 93 -3.49 -2.35 8.64
C ALA A 93 -3.72 -1.21 9.65
N ARG A 94 -3.02 -0.10 9.43
CA ARG A 94 -3.22 1.14 10.16
C ARG A 94 -3.68 2.24 9.21
N ILE A 95 -4.73 2.95 9.60
CA ILE A 95 -5.27 4.08 8.86
C ILE A 95 -5.31 5.29 9.79
N GLU A 96 -4.72 6.40 9.34
CA GLU A 96 -4.87 7.69 10.00
C GLU A 96 -5.89 8.53 9.23
N VAL A 97 -6.77 9.17 10.00
CA VAL A 97 -7.85 10.00 9.47
C VAL A 97 -7.69 11.40 10.06
N ALA A 98 -7.86 12.42 9.22
CA ALA A 98 -7.88 13.80 9.66
C ALA A 98 -8.95 13.98 10.74
N GLY A 99 -8.56 14.53 11.89
CA GLY A 99 -9.51 14.85 12.96
C GLY A 99 -10.60 15.77 12.41
N SER A 100 -11.87 15.46 12.70
CA SER A 100 -12.98 16.34 12.33
C SER A 100 -12.68 17.72 12.87
N ARG A 101 -12.55 18.73 12.00
CA ARG A 101 -12.63 20.12 12.47
C ARG A 101 -13.97 20.22 13.18
N SER A 102 -13.94 20.38 14.50
CA SER A 102 -15.11 20.81 15.23
C SER A 102 -15.56 22.08 14.52
N HIS A 103 -16.71 22.01 13.86
CA HIS A 103 -17.34 23.20 13.31
C HIS A 103 -17.48 24.15 14.49
N GLY A 104 -16.73 25.25 14.43
CA GLY A 104 -16.66 26.24 15.49
C GLY A 104 -18.08 26.61 15.89
N ARG A 105 -18.43 26.36 17.14
CA ARG A 105 -19.65 26.92 17.73
C ARG A 105 -19.46 28.44 17.69
N ALA A 106 -20.15 29.10 16.77
CA ALA A 106 -20.17 30.56 16.72
C ALA A 106 -20.60 31.07 18.11
N PRO A 107 -19.88 32.04 18.71
CA PRO A 107 -20.29 32.58 19.99
C PRO A 107 -21.68 33.24 19.83
N PRO A 108 -22.59 33.09 20.81
CA PRO A 108 -23.90 33.71 20.73
C PRO A 108 -23.74 35.22 20.63
N SER A 109 -24.43 35.83 19.66
CA SER A 109 -24.48 37.28 19.52
C SER A 109 -25.06 37.89 20.80
N ARG A 110 -24.25 38.71 21.47
CA ARG A 110 -24.75 39.58 22.54
C ARG A 110 -25.66 40.63 21.90
N ARG A 111 -26.95 40.58 22.25
CA ARG A 111 -27.86 41.72 22.16
C ARG A 111 -27.71 42.58 23.41
#